data_AF-A0A3B0ZFB3-F1
#
_entry.id   AF-A0A3B0ZFB3-F1
#
_cell.length_a   1.000
_cell.length_b   1.000
_cell.length_c   1.000
_cell.angle_alpha   90.00
_cell.angle_beta   90.00
_cell.angle_gamma   90.00
#
_symmetry.space_group_name_H-M   'P 1'
#
loop_
_entity.id
_entity.type
_entity.pdbx_description
1 polymer ?
#
loop_
_entity_poly.entity_id
_entity_poly.type
_entity_poly.pdbx_seq_one_letter_code
_entity_poly.pdbx_strand_id
1 'polypeptide(L)'
;MNSLIHHGIKHQRGAATLLIALVLMMAVTVLTLSVARTGINQGVIDINQQWRDRLFITAESAIESLLPRIPTLSESEWRPVANSNEETWQQSDDDSRIETELEITRSPLPRRFVTVQAATRRSDGSGPGVQVTRQFRRLSILSPLAEQAPPLIIQGCPTATFLNDEIYPLNADNDSADDAIWLTGRTCPSLDIDTHQGAIQTKLLPDELWNALVTVDREAYAELVDQEQTLPPGQRRYWVATPTDLDSQGLWSRSIGSADRHQFLYFPPETGCPGFAAGVRIYGVVFIDVACTNPLTLASLDIYGTLIIKGNLNIGPGSLRLANIQLEDAEQTALWFPTLRHIRVPGTWRDF
;
A
#
# COMPACT_ATOMS: atom_id res chain seq x y z
N MET A 1 -50.93 -44.04 -86.23
CA MET A 1 -49.87 -43.05 -86.49
C MET A 1 -50.42 -41.67 -86.15
N ASN A 2 -49.77 -41.00 -85.19
CA ASN A 2 -49.66 -39.56 -84.94
C ASN A 2 -50.85 -38.63 -85.22
N SER A 3 -51.37 -37.99 -84.16
CA SER A 3 -51.13 -36.56 -83.93
C SER A 3 -51.64 -36.15 -82.53
N LEU A 4 -50.72 -35.60 -81.73
CA LEU A 4 -50.85 -35.29 -80.30
C LEU A 4 -51.32 -33.84 -80.07
N ILE A 5 -52.32 -33.72 -79.19
CA ILE A 5 -52.42 -32.78 -78.06
C ILE A 5 -51.75 -31.39 -78.25
N HIS A 6 -52.55 -30.39 -78.62
CA HIS A 6 -52.16 -28.98 -78.48
C HIS A 6 -53.35 -28.07 -78.15
N HIS A 7 -53.89 -28.20 -76.93
CA HIS A 7 -54.75 -27.20 -76.31
C HIS A 7 -54.46 -27.17 -74.80
N GLY A 8 -53.62 -26.23 -74.34
CA GLY A 8 -53.33 -26.10 -72.90
C GLY A 8 -52.20 -25.18 -72.45
N ILE A 9 -51.49 -24.45 -73.33
CA ILE A 9 -50.24 -23.75 -72.93
C ILE A 9 -50.34 -22.21 -72.88
N LYS A 10 -51.53 -21.61 -73.07
CA LYS A 10 -51.68 -20.13 -72.98
C LYS A 10 -52.17 -19.59 -71.62
N HIS A 11 -52.75 -20.42 -70.75
CA HIS A 11 -53.20 -20.00 -69.40
C HIS A 11 -52.19 -20.28 -68.27
N GLN A 12 -51.18 -21.14 -68.48
CA GLN A 12 -50.19 -21.47 -67.44
C GLN A 12 -49.07 -20.43 -67.26
N ARG A 13 -48.84 -19.56 -68.27
CA ARG A 13 -47.79 -18.53 -68.20
C ARG A 13 -48.12 -17.40 -67.20
N GLY A 14 -49.40 -17.07 -67.01
CA GLY A 14 -49.83 -16.04 -66.06
C GLY A 14 -49.79 -16.50 -64.59
N ALA A 15 -50.04 -17.78 -64.32
CA ALA A 15 -49.94 -18.34 -62.98
C ALA A 15 -48.48 -18.47 -62.51
N ALA A 16 -47.57 -18.85 -63.42
CA ALA A 16 -46.14 -18.97 -63.11
C ALA A 16 -45.50 -17.62 -62.78
N THR A 17 -45.83 -16.55 -63.50
CA THR A 17 -45.34 -15.19 -63.20
C THR A 17 -45.88 -14.66 -61.87
N LEU A 18 -47.15 -14.97 -61.53
CA LEU A 18 -47.73 -14.63 -60.23
C LEU A 18 -47.05 -15.34 -59.07
N LEU A 19 -46.77 -16.64 -59.21
CA LEU A 19 -46.04 -17.42 -58.20
C LEU A 19 -44.61 -16.89 -58.00
N ILE A 20 -43.90 -16.59 -59.09
CA ILE A 20 -42.55 -16.01 -59.01
C ILE A 20 -42.61 -14.64 -58.33
N ALA A 21 -43.56 -13.78 -58.70
CA ALA A 21 -43.72 -12.46 -58.07
C ALA A 21 -44.05 -12.57 -56.57
N LEU A 22 -44.88 -13.54 -56.17
CA LEU A 22 -45.24 -13.77 -54.77
C LEU A 22 -44.06 -14.30 -53.96
N VAL A 23 -43.30 -15.27 -54.48
CA VAL A 23 -42.09 -15.78 -53.83
C VAL A 23 -41.03 -14.68 -53.71
N LEU A 24 -40.88 -13.85 -54.73
CA LEU A 24 -39.92 -12.75 -54.74
C LEU A 24 -40.33 -11.64 -53.75
N MET A 25 -41.62 -11.30 -53.67
CA MET A 25 -42.14 -10.41 -52.63
C MET A 25 -41.90 -10.98 -51.23
N MET A 26 -42.22 -12.25 -51.00
CA MET A 26 -41.98 -12.90 -49.71
C MET A 26 -40.50 -12.92 -49.33
N ALA A 27 -39.60 -13.19 -50.28
CA ALA A 27 -38.15 -13.14 -50.07
C ALA A 27 -37.67 -11.73 -49.71
N VAL A 28 -38.17 -10.69 -50.38
CA VAL A 28 -37.86 -9.29 -50.05
C VAL A 28 -38.41 -8.91 -48.67
N THR A 29 -39.61 -9.36 -48.30
CA THR A 29 -40.18 -9.12 -46.96
C THR A 29 -39.35 -9.79 -45.87
N VAL A 30 -38.88 -11.02 -46.09
CA VAL A 30 -38.01 -11.73 -45.14
C VAL A 30 -36.65 -11.04 -45.00
N LEU A 31 -36.05 -10.61 -46.11
CA LEU A 31 -34.78 -9.88 -46.09
C LEU A 31 -34.90 -8.53 -45.37
N THR A 32 -35.95 -7.76 -45.66
CA THR A 32 -36.19 -6.46 -45.00
C THR A 32 -36.45 -6.63 -43.51
N LEU A 33 -37.22 -7.64 -43.09
CA LEU A 33 -37.43 -7.95 -41.68
C LEU A 33 -36.13 -8.40 -40.97
N SER A 34 -35.29 -9.19 -41.66
CA SER A 34 -33.99 -9.62 -41.13
C SER A 34 -33.04 -8.44 -40.92
N VAL A 35 -32.97 -7.51 -41.88
CA VAL A 35 -32.16 -6.28 -41.76
C VAL A 35 -32.70 -5.38 -40.65
N ALA A 36 -34.02 -5.20 -40.55
CA ALA A 36 -34.62 -4.41 -39.48
C ALA A 36 -34.32 -4.99 -38.09
N ARG A 37 -34.44 -6.31 -37.93
CA ARG A 37 -34.09 -6.99 -36.67
C ARG A 37 -32.62 -6.85 -36.33
N THR A 38 -31.74 -6.97 -37.33
CA THR A 38 -30.29 -6.79 -37.14
C THR A 38 -29.97 -5.36 -36.71
N GLY A 39 -30.59 -4.35 -37.33
CA GLY A 39 -30.42 -2.95 -36.95
C GLY A 39 -30.88 -2.64 -35.53
N ILE A 40 -32.02 -3.19 -35.11
CA ILE A 40 -32.52 -3.05 -33.73
C ILE A 40 -31.55 -3.70 -32.73
N ASN A 41 -31.10 -4.93 -33.01
CA ASN A 41 -30.16 -5.62 -32.13
C ASN A 41 -28.83 -4.87 -32.00
N GLN A 42 -28.29 -4.36 -33.11
CA GLN A 42 -27.07 -3.55 -33.09
C GLN A 42 -27.26 -2.28 -32.26
N GLY A 43 -28.38 -1.57 -32.44
CA GLY A 43 -28.68 -0.38 -31.65
C GLY A 43 -28.77 -0.67 -30.14
N VAL A 44 -29.34 -1.81 -29.75
CA VAL A 44 -29.40 -2.24 -28.33
C VAL A 44 -27.99 -2.56 -27.80
N ILE A 45 -27.15 -3.24 -28.59
CA ILE A 45 -25.77 -3.55 -28.21
C ILE A 45 -24.97 -2.27 -28.02
N ASP A 46 -25.06 -1.33 -28.96
CA ASP A 46 -24.32 -0.06 -28.91
C ASP A 46 -24.75 0.78 -27.69
N ILE A 47 -26.06 0.85 -27.41
CA ILE A 47 -26.59 1.53 -26.21
C ILE A 47 -26.08 0.86 -24.93
N ASN A 48 -26.14 -0.46 -24.85
CA ASN A 48 -25.66 -1.19 -23.66
C ASN A 48 -24.16 -1.02 -23.47
N GLN A 49 -23.38 -1.01 -24.55
CA GLN A 49 -21.95 -0.76 -24.50
C GLN A 49 -21.65 0.66 -24.03
N GLN A 50 -22.35 1.67 -24.56
CA GLN A 50 -22.21 3.05 -24.10
C GLN A 50 -22.54 3.20 -22.61
N TRP A 51 -23.60 2.53 -22.13
CA TRP A 51 -23.95 2.53 -20.71
C TRP A 51 -22.89 1.84 -19.86
N ARG A 52 -22.39 0.68 -20.27
CA ARG A 52 -21.33 -0.03 -19.57
C ARG A 52 -20.07 0.82 -19.44
N ASP A 53 -19.63 1.45 -20.52
CA ASP A 53 -18.43 2.28 -20.52
C ASP A 53 -18.61 3.50 -19.61
N ARG A 54 -19.81 4.09 -19.59
CA ARG A 54 -20.16 5.17 -18.66
C ARG A 54 -20.15 4.71 -17.20
N LEU A 55 -20.81 3.59 -16.88
CA LEU A 55 -20.87 3.02 -15.53
C LEU A 55 -19.46 2.67 -15.03
N PHE A 56 -18.60 2.15 -15.89
CA PHE A 56 -17.20 1.86 -15.59
C PHE A 56 -16.40 3.13 -15.26
N ILE A 57 -16.51 4.19 -16.08
CA ILE A 57 -15.84 5.47 -15.81
C ILE A 57 -16.34 6.08 -14.50
N THR A 58 -17.64 6.01 -14.22
CA THR A 58 -18.20 6.48 -12.94
C THR A 58 -17.63 5.68 -11.77
N ALA A 59 -17.52 4.36 -11.88
CA ALA A 59 -16.94 3.51 -10.84
C ALA A 59 -15.47 3.86 -10.57
N GLU A 60 -14.64 3.98 -11.61
CA GLU A 60 -13.23 4.40 -11.47
C GLU A 60 -13.10 5.79 -10.85
N SER A 61 -13.91 6.76 -11.31
CA SER A 61 -13.90 8.13 -10.76
C SER A 61 -14.30 8.14 -9.28
N ALA A 62 -15.27 7.31 -8.89
CA ALA A 62 -15.68 7.21 -7.50
C ALA A 62 -14.55 6.65 -6.62
N ILE A 63 -13.83 5.62 -7.09
CA ILE A 63 -12.65 5.08 -6.41
C ILE A 63 -11.57 6.15 -6.25
N GLU A 64 -11.21 6.85 -7.32
CA GLU A 64 -10.16 7.87 -7.27
C GLU A 64 -10.52 9.05 -6.35
N SER A 65 -11.80 9.46 -6.32
CA SER A 65 -12.28 10.49 -5.41
C SER A 65 -12.22 10.09 -3.93
N LEU A 66 -12.27 8.78 -3.65
CA LEU A 66 -12.28 8.23 -2.30
C LEU A 66 -10.87 8.14 -1.70
N LEU A 67 -9.84 7.89 -2.53
CA LEU A 67 -8.47 7.63 -2.06
C LEU A 67 -7.91 8.67 -1.07
N PRO A 68 -8.09 10.00 -1.27
CA PRO A 68 -7.59 11.00 -0.33
C PRO A 68 -8.36 11.01 1.00
N ARG A 69 -9.61 10.52 1.04
CA ARG A 69 -10.44 10.47 2.24
C ARG A 69 -10.12 9.26 3.13
N ILE A 70 -9.62 8.17 2.57
CA ILE A 70 -9.35 6.92 3.30
C ILE A 70 -8.52 7.12 4.59
N PRO A 71 -7.42 7.90 4.60
CA PRO A 71 -6.64 8.12 5.82
C PRO A 71 -7.37 8.94 6.89
N THR A 72 -8.40 9.69 6.50
CA THR A 72 -9.18 10.57 7.39
C THR A 72 -10.41 9.89 7.99
N LEU A 73 -10.76 8.70 7.52
CA LEU A 73 -11.87 7.91 8.07
C LEU A 73 -11.56 7.54 9.52
N SER A 74 -12.51 7.81 10.41
CA SER A 74 -12.38 7.49 11.82
C SER A 74 -12.38 5.98 12.03
N GLU A 75 -11.61 5.49 13.00
CA GLU A 75 -11.60 4.06 13.38
C GLU A 75 -13.00 3.54 13.72
N SER A 76 -13.86 4.39 14.28
CA SER A 76 -15.25 4.04 14.63
C SER A 76 -16.16 3.77 13.43
N GLU A 77 -15.77 4.20 12.22
CA GLU A 77 -16.58 4.00 11.01
C GLU A 77 -16.36 2.61 10.38
N TRP A 78 -15.33 1.90 10.82
CA TRP A 78 -14.99 0.58 10.31
C TRP A 78 -15.76 -0.52 11.04
N ARG A 79 -16.21 -1.52 10.28
CA ARG A 79 -16.98 -2.66 10.80
C ARG A 79 -16.21 -3.96 10.54
N PRO A 80 -16.14 -4.89 11.50
CA PRO A 80 -15.49 -6.18 11.27
C PRO A 80 -16.26 -6.98 10.21
N VAL A 81 -15.53 -7.66 9.32
CA VAL A 81 -16.09 -8.58 8.34
C VAL A 81 -16.31 -9.94 9.00
N ALA A 82 -17.50 -10.53 8.83
CA ALA A 82 -17.83 -11.82 9.44
C ALA A 82 -16.85 -12.92 8.99
N ASN A 83 -16.29 -13.64 9.96
CA ASN A 83 -15.32 -14.73 9.74
C ASN A 83 -14.00 -14.30 9.06
N SER A 84 -13.62 -13.02 9.17
CA SER A 84 -12.34 -12.49 8.69
C SER A 84 -11.74 -11.55 9.75
N ASN A 85 -10.42 -11.34 9.70
CA ASN A 85 -9.73 -10.32 10.49
C ASN A 85 -9.72 -8.95 9.77
N GLU A 86 -10.47 -8.82 8.68
CA GLU A 86 -10.59 -7.61 7.90
C GLU A 86 -11.71 -6.72 8.43
N GLU A 87 -11.59 -5.44 8.11
CA GLU A 87 -12.60 -4.44 8.42
C GLU A 87 -13.12 -3.82 7.12
N THR A 88 -14.42 -3.53 7.09
CA THR A 88 -15.11 -2.93 5.94
C THR A 88 -15.71 -1.57 6.29
N TRP A 89 -15.73 -0.69 5.29
CA TRP A 89 -16.42 0.59 5.31
C TRP A 89 -17.25 0.70 4.02
N GLN A 90 -18.45 1.27 4.10
CA GLN A 90 -19.37 1.36 2.97
C GLN A 90 -19.98 2.75 2.86
N GLN A 91 -20.13 3.24 1.62
CA GLN A 91 -20.87 4.46 1.27
C GLN A 91 -21.66 4.22 -0.01
N SER A 92 -22.89 4.72 -0.06
CA SER A 92 -23.69 4.76 -1.29
C SER A 92 -23.91 6.21 -1.70
N ASP A 93 -23.90 6.46 -3.01
CA ASP A 93 -24.19 7.74 -3.63
C ASP A 93 -25.16 7.54 -4.82
N ASP A 94 -26.10 8.46 -5.02
CA ASP A 94 -27.11 8.40 -6.08
C ASP A 94 -27.24 9.76 -6.78
N ASP A 95 -26.74 9.84 -8.01
CA ASP A 95 -26.77 11.06 -8.84
C ASP A 95 -27.99 11.08 -9.78
N SER A 96 -29.15 10.59 -9.30
CA SER A 96 -30.45 10.50 -10.00
C SER A 96 -30.50 9.60 -11.26
N ARG A 97 -29.36 9.28 -11.85
CA ARG A 97 -29.22 8.45 -13.06
C ARG A 97 -28.37 7.21 -12.83
N ILE A 98 -27.39 7.30 -11.93
CA ILE A 98 -26.47 6.22 -11.60
C ILE A 98 -26.40 6.15 -10.08
N GLU A 99 -26.62 4.96 -9.56
CA GLU A 99 -26.36 4.60 -8.18
C GLU A 99 -24.96 3.97 -8.10
N THR A 100 -24.14 4.45 -7.17
CA THR A 100 -22.78 3.98 -6.93
C THR A 100 -22.66 3.53 -5.49
N GLU A 101 -22.31 2.26 -5.28
CA GLU A 101 -21.98 1.70 -3.99
C GLU A 101 -20.47 1.51 -3.88
N LEU A 102 -19.86 2.11 -2.87
CA LEU A 102 -18.46 2.01 -2.54
C LEU A 102 -18.29 1.15 -1.30
N GLU A 103 -17.41 0.17 -1.40
CA GLU A 103 -16.97 -0.65 -0.29
C GLU A 103 -15.44 -0.60 -0.20
N ILE A 104 -14.91 -0.44 1.02
CA ILE A 104 -13.49 -0.49 1.30
C ILE A 104 -13.25 -1.59 2.31
N THR A 105 -12.42 -2.57 1.95
CA THR A 105 -11.93 -3.59 2.86
C THR A 105 -10.46 -3.33 3.18
N ARG A 106 -10.05 -3.46 4.44
CA ARG A 106 -8.63 -3.30 4.86
C ARG A 106 -8.14 -4.52 5.63
N SER A 107 -6.86 -4.85 5.43
CA SER A 107 -6.18 -5.93 6.16
C SER A 107 -6.03 -5.61 7.66
N PRO A 108 -5.86 -6.63 8.52
CA PRO A 108 -5.49 -6.42 9.93
C PRO A 108 -4.16 -5.65 10.04
N LEU A 109 -3.86 -5.17 11.25
CA LEU A 109 -2.58 -4.51 11.51
C LEU A 109 -1.40 -5.47 11.20
N PRO A 110 -0.35 -5.00 10.49
CA PRO A 110 -0.22 -3.68 9.87
C PRO A 110 -1.09 -3.52 8.61
N ARG A 111 -1.85 -2.41 8.54
CA ARG A 111 -2.79 -2.09 7.45
C ARG A 111 -2.07 -1.70 6.16
N ARG A 112 -1.44 -2.68 5.50
CA ARG A 112 -0.60 -2.47 4.30
C ARG A 112 -1.42 -2.31 3.02
N PHE A 113 -2.56 -2.99 2.94
CA PHE A 113 -3.41 -3.00 1.76
C PHE A 113 -4.83 -2.56 2.09
N VAL A 114 -5.45 -1.90 1.11
CA VAL A 114 -6.88 -1.65 1.06
C VAL A 114 -7.42 -2.10 -0.28
N THR A 115 -8.56 -2.76 -0.27
CA THR A 115 -9.31 -3.12 -1.46
C THR A 115 -10.49 -2.18 -1.54
N VAL A 116 -10.62 -1.45 -2.63
CA VAL A 116 -11.77 -0.59 -2.91
C VAL A 116 -12.58 -1.22 -4.01
N GLN A 117 -13.86 -1.41 -3.76
CA GLN A 117 -14.85 -1.91 -4.70
C GLN A 117 -15.87 -0.81 -4.97
N ALA A 118 -16.15 -0.55 -6.25
CA ALA A 118 -17.21 0.33 -6.69
C ALA A 118 -18.19 -0.46 -7.57
N ALA A 119 -19.44 -0.58 -7.12
CA ALA A 119 -20.52 -1.16 -7.89
C ALA A 119 -21.42 -0.01 -8.40
N THR A 120 -21.51 0.15 -9.71
CA THR A 120 -22.35 1.16 -10.36
C THR A 120 -23.48 0.51 -11.14
N ARG A 121 -24.68 1.06 -11.00
CA ARG A 121 -25.87 0.62 -11.76
C ARG A 121 -26.72 1.81 -12.13
N ARG A 122 -27.59 1.64 -13.12
CA ARG A 122 -28.58 2.67 -13.45
C ARG A 122 -29.59 2.78 -12.31
N SER A 123 -29.92 3.99 -11.88
CA SER A 123 -30.88 4.21 -10.78
C SER A 123 -32.30 3.71 -11.13
N ASP A 124 -32.60 3.54 -12.42
CA ASP A 124 -33.85 2.94 -12.91
C ASP A 124 -33.89 1.38 -12.81
N GLY A 125 -32.81 0.76 -12.35
CA GLY A 125 -32.68 -0.69 -12.20
C GLY A 125 -32.57 -1.45 -13.52
N SER A 126 -32.46 -0.77 -14.66
CA SER A 126 -32.40 -1.41 -15.98
C SER A 126 -30.96 -1.74 -16.41
N GLY A 127 -30.82 -2.82 -17.18
CA GLY A 127 -29.53 -3.25 -17.72
C GLY A 127 -28.56 -3.84 -16.69
N PRO A 128 -27.39 -4.31 -17.13
CA PRO A 128 -26.35 -4.81 -16.25
C PRO A 128 -25.65 -3.65 -15.52
N GLY A 129 -25.30 -3.86 -14.25
CA GLY A 129 -24.36 -3.00 -13.52
C GLY A 129 -22.92 -3.29 -13.89
N VAL A 130 -22.00 -2.49 -13.34
CA VAL A 130 -20.56 -2.69 -13.44
C VAL A 130 -19.98 -2.73 -12.03
N GLN A 131 -19.09 -3.67 -11.77
CA GLN A 131 -18.33 -3.71 -10.54
C GLN A 131 -16.84 -3.59 -10.85
N VAL A 132 -16.20 -2.59 -10.25
CA VAL A 132 -14.76 -2.35 -10.36
C VAL A 132 -14.12 -2.61 -9.00
N THR A 133 -13.17 -3.54 -8.95
CA THR A 133 -12.37 -3.79 -7.73
C THR A 133 -10.93 -3.39 -7.98
N ARG A 134 -10.34 -2.63 -7.05
CA ARG A 134 -8.95 -2.18 -7.11
C ARG A 134 -8.29 -2.37 -5.76
N GLN A 135 -7.07 -2.90 -5.76
CA GLN A 135 -6.25 -2.97 -4.56
C GLN A 135 -5.22 -1.84 -4.56
N PHE A 136 -5.08 -1.20 -3.41
CA PHE A 136 -4.10 -0.16 -3.16
C PHE A 136 -3.21 -0.56 -2.00
N ARG A 137 -1.93 -0.22 -2.12
CA ARG A 137 -0.99 -0.29 -1.01
C ARG A 137 -0.92 1.08 -0.33
N ARG A 138 -1.05 1.07 1.00
CA ARG A 138 -0.76 2.23 1.83
C ARG A 138 0.75 2.38 1.94
N LEU A 139 1.26 3.54 1.56
CA LEU A 139 2.67 3.90 1.79
C LEU A 139 2.73 4.89 2.93
N SER A 140 3.50 4.52 3.96
CA SER A 140 3.87 5.41 5.05
C SER A 140 5.19 6.11 4.74
N ILE A 141 5.78 6.76 5.74
CA ILE A 141 7.15 7.30 5.65
C ILE A 141 8.17 6.19 5.38
N LEU A 142 7.93 4.97 5.85
CA LEU A 142 8.80 3.82 5.63
C LEU A 142 8.49 3.14 4.30
N SER A 143 9.55 2.73 3.62
CA SER A 143 9.44 1.92 2.41
C SER A 143 8.90 0.53 2.74
N PRO A 144 8.38 -0.21 1.76
CA PRO A 144 8.02 -1.61 1.91
C PRO A 144 9.07 -2.50 2.57
N LEU A 145 10.34 -2.20 2.31
CA LEU A 145 11.48 -2.89 2.87
C LEU A 145 11.66 -2.50 4.34
N ALA A 146 11.57 -1.22 4.66
CA ALA A 146 11.75 -0.72 6.03
C ALA A 146 10.59 -1.04 6.98
N GLU A 147 9.38 -1.32 6.47
CA GLU A 147 8.26 -1.83 7.30
C GLU A 147 8.57 -3.18 7.98
N GLN A 148 9.56 -3.91 7.46
CA GLN A 148 10.05 -5.19 7.99
C GLN A 148 11.54 -5.08 8.38
N ALA A 149 11.99 -3.85 8.68
CA ALA A 149 13.35 -3.63 9.11
C ALA A 149 13.64 -4.39 10.41
N PRO A 150 14.84 -4.97 10.55
CA PRO A 150 15.31 -5.51 11.80
C PRO A 150 15.55 -4.37 12.80
N PRO A 151 15.86 -4.68 14.07
CA PRO A 151 16.21 -3.64 15.02
C PRO A 151 17.46 -2.82 14.66
N LEU A 152 18.38 -3.37 13.87
CA LEU A 152 19.61 -2.68 13.47
C LEU A 152 19.88 -2.78 11.97
N ILE A 153 20.05 -1.62 11.31
CA ILE A 153 20.53 -1.51 9.93
C ILE A 153 21.78 -0.65 9.89
N ILE A 154 22.86 -1.16 9.30
CA ILE A 154 24.14 -0.45 9.24
C ILE A 154 24.72 -0.52 7.82
N GLN A 155 25.09 0.64 7.28
CA GLN A 155 25.90 0.76 6.05
C GLN A 155 27.39 0.86 6.39
N GLY A 156 27.93 -0.22 6.94
CA GLY A 156 29.25 -0.26 7.57
C GLY A 156 29.35 -1.45 8.50
N CYS A 157 30.16 -1.34 9.56
CA CYS A 157 30.28 -2.39 10.56
C CYS A 157 30.13 -1.85 11.99
N PRO A 158 29.50 -2.63 12.90
CA PRO A 158 29.70 -2.44 14.32
C PRO A 158 31.17 -2.61 14.69
N THR A 159 31.59 -1.85 15.69
CA THR A 159 32.92 -1.82 16.27
C THR A 159 32.79 -1.69 17.78
N ALA A 160 33.78 -2.19 18.52
CA ALA A 160 33.78 -2.17 19.98
C ALA A 160 32.46 -2.70 20.58
N THR A 161 32.11 -3.94 20.23
CA THR A 161 30.96 -4.66 20.77
C THR A 161 31.32 -5.21 22.16
N PHE A 162 30.37 -5.16 23.10
CA PHE A 162 30.55 -5.64 24.47
C PHE A 162 29.43 -6.63 24.84
N LEU A 163 29.64 -7.43 25.90
CA LEU A 163 28.73 -8.51 26.32
C LEU A 163 27.31 -8.05 26.75
N ASN A 164 27.06 -6.75 26.86
CA ASN A 164 25.77 -6.21 27.32
C ASN A 164 24.93 -5.59 26.20
N ASP A 165 25.31 -5.86 24.95
CA ASP A 165 24.63 -5.39 23.75
C ASP A 165 23.62 -6.46 23.29
N GLU A 166 22.34 -6.14 23.42
CA GLU A 166 21.24 -7.06 23.19
C GLU A 166 20.36 -6.58 22.03
N ILE A 167 20.15 -7.44 21.05
CA ILE A 167 19.30 -7.18 19.90
C ILE A 167 18.18 -8.23 19.84
N TYR A 168 16.94 -7.80 20.07
CA TYR A 168 15.74 -8.63 20.06
C TYR A 168 15.02 -8.48 18.71
N PRO A 169 15.18 -9.39 17.74
CA PRO A 169 14.42 -9.37 16.49
C PRO A 169 12.92 -9.66 16.71
N LEU A 170 12.13 -9.64 15.64
CA LEU A 170 10.79 -10.19 15.67
C LEU A 170 10.86 -11.69 16.03
N ASN A 171 9.97 -12.15 16.93
CA ASN A 171 9.99 -13.52 17.45
C ASN A 171 11.32 -13.92 18.11
N ALA A 172 12.01 -12.98 18.75
CA ALA A 172 13.22 -13.24 19.55
C ALA A 172 13.01 -14.38 20.55
N ASP A 173 14.07 -15.14 20.82
CA ASP A 173 14.10 -16.31 21.71
C ASP A 173 13.27 -17.52 21.21
N ASN A 174 12.78 -17.47 19.97
CA ASN A 174 12.02 -18.53 19.31
C ASN A 174 12.86 -19.11 18.15
N ASP A 175 12.62 -20.38 17.79
CA ASP A 175 13.24 -21.02 16.60
C ASP A 175 12.88 -20.33 15.26
N SER A 176 11.96 -19.36 15.30
CA SER A 176 11.50 -18.56 14.16
C SER A 176 11.87 -17.08 14.28
N ALA A 177 12.93 -16.76 15.03
CA ALA A 177 13.46 -15.40 15.13
C ALA A 177 13.84 -14.86 13.74
N ASP A 178 13.43 -13.64 13.45
CA ASP A 178 13.68 -12.98 12.17
C ASP A 178 15.09 -12.36 12.11
N ASP A 179 15.37 -11.56 11.09
CA ASP A 179 16.61 -10.79 10.97
C ASP A 179 16.78 -9.84 12.18
N ALA A 180 17.92 -9.92 12.87
CA ALA A 180 18.32 -8.99 13.95
C ALA A 180 19.15 -7.81 13.42
N ILE A 181 19.98 -8.05 12.39
CA ILE A 181 20.87 -7.04 11.84
C ILE A 181 20.87 -7.13 10.32
N TRP A 182 20.72 -6.00 9.64
CA TRP A 182 21.06 -5.85 8.23
C TRP A 182 22.38 -5.09 8.08
N LEU A 183 23.37 -5.76 7.52
CA LEU A 183 24.63 -5.18 7.08
C LEU A 183 24.52 -4.83 5.59
N THR A 184 24.84 -3.60 5.24
CA THR A 184 24.76 -3.12 3.86
C THR A 184 26.10 -2.56 3.40
N GLY A 185 26.44 -2.80 2.14
CA GLY A 185 27.65 -2.27 1.51
C GLY A 185 28.95 -3.08 1.72
N ARG A 186 29.10 -3.86 2.79
CA ARG A 186 30.27 -4.75 2.99
C ARG A 186 30.05 -5.84 4.03
N THR A 187 30.89 -6.87 3.98
CA THR A 187 30.98 -7.92 5.01
C THR A 187 31.74 -7.42 6.23
N CYS A 188 31.23 -7.72 7.42
CA CYS A 188 31.86 -7.36 8.69
C CYS A 188 32.59 -8.55 9.32
N PRO A 189 33.60 -8.31 10.18
CA PRO A 189 34.16 -9.36 11.02
C PRO A 189 33.08 -9.95 11.94
N SER A 190 33.36 -11.10 12.55
CA SER A 190 32.47 -11.70 13.54
C SER A 190 32.10 -10.69 14.62
N LEU A 191 30.79 -10.56 14.87
CA LEU A 191 30.22 -9.66 15.86
C LEU A 191 29.96 -10.46 17.13
N ASP A 192 30.38 -9.92 18.27
CA ASP A 192 30.07 -10.46 19.59
C ASP A 192 28.93 -9.63 20.18
N ILE A 193 27.72 -9.86 19.68
CA ILE A 193 26.47 -9.19 20.05
C ILE A 193 25.44 -10.30 20.27
N ASP A 194 24.67 -10.23 21.35
CA ASP A 194 23.56 -11.16 21.55
C ASP A 194 22.41 -10.77 20.63
N THR A 195 22.15 -11.60 19.61
CA THR A 195 21.07 -11.37 18.65
C THR A 195 19.78 -12.11 19.00
N HIS A 196 19.70 -12.78 20.16
CA HIS A 196 18.51 -13.52 20.61
C HIS A 196 17.95 -14.46 19.52
N GLN A 197 18.85 -15.27 18.95
CA GLN A 197 18.61 -16.20 17.81
C GLN A 197 18.36 -15.52 16.45
N GLY A 198 18.32 -14.20 16.39
CA GLY A 198 18.11 -13.46 15.15
C GLY A 198 19.28 -13.53 14.18
N ALA A 199 18.95 -13.51 12.90
CA ALA A 199 19.94 -13.62 11.84
C ALA A 199 20.64 -12.28 11.54
N ILE A 200 21.94 -12.36 11.22
CA ILE A 200 22.71 -11.23 10.68
C ILE A 200 22.77 -11.41 9.17
N GLN A 201 22.09 -10.54 8.42
CA GLN A 201 22.00 -10.61 6.97
C GLN A 201 22.82 -9.53 6.30
N THR A 202 23.55 -9.90 5.24
CA THR A 202 24.08 -8.93 4.29
C THR A 202 23.00 -8.63 3.26
N LYS A 203 22.49 -7.38 3.23
CA LYS A 203 21.51 -6.95 2.22
C LYS A 203 22.18 -6.02 1.20
N LEU A 204 21.92 -6.29 -0.07
CA LEU A 204 22.20 -5.34 -1.14
C LEU A 204 20.98 -4.42 -1.29
N LEU A 205 21.15 -3.14 -1.00
CA LEU A 205 20.09 -2.16 -1.18
C LEU A 205 20.09 -1.64 -2.63
N PRO A 206 18.91 -1.37 -3.22
CA PRO A 206 18.79 -0.93 -4.60
C PRO A 206 19.29 0.51 -4.81
N ASP A 207 19.26 1.34 -3.77
CA ASP A 207 19.57 2.77 -3.78
C ASP A 207 20.43 3.16 -2.56
N GLU A 208 20.69 4.47 -2.40
CA GLU A 208 21.21 5.03 -1.14
C GLU A 208 20.34 4.58 0.04
N LEU A 209 20.96 4.35 1.22
CA LEU A 209 20.29 3.88 2.43
C LEU A 209 18.98 4.62 2.76
N TRP A 210 18.96 5.96 2.63
CA TRP A 210 17.76 6.76 2.82
C TRP A 210 16.66 6.37 1.82
N ASN A 211 16.95 6.44 0.51
CA ASN A 211 15.98 6.17 -0.55
C ASN A 211 15.48 4.71 -0.56
N ALA A 212 16.30 3.77 -0.09
CA ALA A 212 15.90 2.38 0.04
C ALA A 212 14.90 2.15 1.19
N LEU A 213 14.97 2.95 2.25
CA LEU A 213 14.23 2.74 3.51
C LEU A 213 13.12 3.77 3.75
N VAL A 214 13.20 4.94 3.15
CA VAL A 214 12.27 6.06 3.34
C VAL A 214 11.60 6.39 2.01
N THR A 215 10.29 6.59 2.02
CA THR A 215 9.49 6.79 0.78
C THR A 215 9.52 8.21 0.23
N VAL A 216 9.98 9.17 1.04
CA VAL A 216 10.09 10.59 0.72
C VAL A 216 11.56 11.01 0.77
N ASP A 217 11.93 12.05 0.03
CA ASP A 217 13.26 12.65 0.13
C ASP A 217 13.42 13.44 1.44
N ARG A 218 14.64 13.92 1.70
CA ARG A 218 14.98 14.61 2.95
C ARG A 218 14.27 15.96 3.05
N GLU A 219 14.08 16.65 1.92
CA GLU A 219 13.34 17.90 1.83
C GLU A 219 11.86 17.70 2.23
N ALA A 220 11.18 16.72 1.63
CA ALA A 220 9.79 16.40 1.97
C ALA A 220 9.66 15.88 3.42
N TYR A 221 10.65 15.18 3.95
CA TYR A 221 10.67 14.82 5.37
C TYR A 221 10.75 16.06 6.28
N ALA A 222 11.59 17.05 5.93
CA ALA A 222 11.64 18.31 6.65
C ALA A 222 10.30 19.07 6.61
N GLU A 223 9.60 19.05 5.46
CA GLU A 223 8.24 19.62 5.36
C GLU A 223 7.23 18.93 6.29
N LEU A 224 7.30 17.59 6.44
CA LEU A 224 6.46 16.85 7.40
C LEU A 224 6.76 17.27 8.85
N VAL A 225 8.03 17.49 9.18
CA VAL A 225 8.46 17.95 10.51
C VAL A 225 7.94 19.36 10.77
N ASP A 226 8.02 20.26 9.78
CA ASP A 226 7.54 21.63 9.85
C ASP A 226 6.02 21.72 10.07
N GLN A 227 5.25 20.83 9.42
CA GLN A 227 3.80 20.72 9.64
C GLN A 227 3.45 20.35 11.09
N GLU A 228 4.30 19.57 11.76
CA GLU A 228 4.10 19.12 13.14
C GLU A 228 4.74 20.05 14.19
N GLN A 229 5.45 21.11 13.80
CA GLN A 229 6.08 22.03 14.76
C GLN A 229 5.06 22.71 15.69
N THR A 230 3.83 22.92 15.21
CA THR A 230 2.74 23.50 16.00
C THR A 230 2.17 22.53 17.04
N LEU A 231 2.44 21.24 16.91
CA LEU A 231 1.99 20.21 17.85
C LEU A 231 2.90 20.16 19.09
N PRO A 232 2.36 19.79 20.26
CA PRO A 232 3.16 19.46 21.44
C PRO A 232 4.18 18.35 21.13
N PRO A 233 5.40 18.36 21.71
CA PRO A 233 6.44 17.35 21.45
C PRO A 233 5.95 15.90 21.53
N GLY A 234 5.11 15.58 22.51
CA GLY A 234 4.57 14.23 22.66
C GLY A 234 3.71 13.81 21.46
N GLN A 235 3.05 14.73 20.77
CA GLN A 235 2.15 14.43 19.64
C GLN A 235 2.85 14.40 18.28
N ARG A 236 4.10 14.85 18.21
CA ARG A 236 4.90 14.81 16.98
C ARG A 236 5.31 13.38 16.66
N ARG A 237 5.28 13.04 15.38
CA ARG A 237 5.70 11.77 14.80
C ARG A 237 7.03 11.91 14.07
N TYR A 238 7.39 13.11 13.63
CA TYR A 238 8.60 13.35 12.86
C TYR A 238 9.52 14.35 13.55
N TRP A 239 10.81 14.01 13.62
CA TRP A 239 11.85 14.83 14.22
C TRP A 239 13.08 14.90 13.32
N VAL A 240 13.61 16.12 13.17
CA VAL A 240 14.97 16.38 12.67
C VAL A 240 15.75 16.96 13.83
N ALA A 241 16.78 16.25 14.27
CA ALA A 241 17.64 16.72 15.34
C ALA A 241 18.58 17.80 14.84
N THR A 242 18.65 18.89 15.58
CA THR A 242 19.59 19.98 15.34
C THR A 242 20.66 20.02 16.44
N PRO A 243 21.80 20.70 16.24
CA PRO A 243 22.80 20.85 17.30
C PRO A 243 22.27 21.48 18.60
N THR A 244 21.16 22.23 18.55
CA THR A 244 20.54 22.83 19.75
C THR A 244 19.63 21.86 20.51
N ASP A 245 19.30 20.70 19.94
CA ASP A 245 18.58 19.64 20.63
C ASP A 245 19.49 18.77 21.51
N LEU A 246 20.81 18.85 21.29
CA LEU A 246 21.82 18.17 22.08
C LEU A 246 22.17 19.00 23.32
N ASP A 247 22.49 18.33 24.42
CA ASP A 247 22.98 19.00 25.62
C ASP A 247 24.42 19.53 25.43
N SER A 248 24.96 20.16 26.47
CA SER A 248 26.34 20.71 26.44
C SER A 248 27.43 19.66 26.20
N GLN A 249 27.11 18.36 26.33
CA GLN A 249 28.00 17.24 26.10
C GLN A 249 27.77 16.60 24.72
N GLY A 250 26.87 17.15 23.90
CA GLY A 250 26.50 16.58 22.61
C GLY A 250 25.57 15.37 22.72
N LEU A 251 24.86 15.22 23.85
CA LEU A 251 23.97 14.09 24.09
C LEU A 251 22.51 14.45 23.80
N TRP A 252 21.83 13.55 23.10
CA TRP A 252 20.38 13.53 23.01
C TRP A 252 19.81 12.99 24.33
N SER A 253 18.97 13.78 25.01
CA SER A 253 18.47 13.47 26.35
C SER A 253 16.96 13.20 26.42
N ARG A 254 16.26 13.23 25.29
CA ARG A 254 14.79 13.12 25.24
C ARG A 254 14.37 11.69 24.93
N SER A 255 13.53 11.10 25.78
CA SER A 255 12.80 9.89 25.39
C SER A 255 11.62 10.28 24.49
N ILE A 256 11.40 9.54 23.42
CA ILE A 256 10.38 9.86 22.41
C ILE A 256 9.59 8.63 21.97
N GLY A 257 8.33 8.86 21.58
CA GLY A 257 7.40 7.82 21.18
C GLY A 257 6.83 7.00 22.32
N SER A 258 5.96 6.07 21.95
CA SER A 258 5.35 5.03 22.79
C SER A 258 5.00 3.82 21.93
N ALA A 259 4.62 2.69 22.55
CA ALA A 259 4.23 1.47 21.83
C ALA A 259 3.06 1.67 20.85
N ASP A 260 2.15 2.62 21.14
CA ASP A 260 1.02 2.98 20.26
C ASP A 260 1.32 4.15 19.33
N ARG A 261 2.48 4.83 19.49
CA ARG A 261 2.84 6.01 18.71
C ARG A 261 4.34 6.09 18.48
N HIS A 262 4.76 5.44 17.39
CA HIS A 262 6.13 5.50 16.91
C HIS A 262 6.50 6.87 16.37
N GLN A 263 7.77 7.21 16.51
CA GLN A 263 8.34 8.44 15.99
C GLN A 263 9.54 8.13 15.08
N PHE A 264 9.75 8.97 14.08
CA PHE A 264 10.94 8.95 13.23
C PHE A 264 11.85 10.08 13.71
N LEU A 265 13.07 9.74 14.14
CA LEU A 265 14.11 10.67 14.57
C LEU A 265 15.27 10.63 13.60
N TYR A 266 15.50 11.73 12.91
CA TYR A 266 16.56 11.88 11.93
C TYR A 266 17.69 12.77 12.47
N PHE A 267 18.92 12.26 12.46
CA PHE A 267 20.15 13.02 12.69
C PHE A 267 20.84 13.25 11.34
N PRO A 268 20.74 14.46 10.79
CA PRO A 268 21.35 14.80 9.52
C PRO A 268 22.88 14.95 9.67
N PRO A 269 23.65 14.95 8.56
CA PRO A 269 25.10 14.98 8.63
C PRO A 269 25.69 16.17 9.40
N GLU A 270 25.04 17.32 9.35
CA GLU A 270 25.42 18.54 10.06
C GLU A 270 25.32 18.43 11.58
N THR A 271 24.44 17.56 12.10
CA THR A 271 24.33 17.27 13.54
C THR A 271 25.38 16.25 13.98
N GLY A 272 25.91 15.46 13.04
CA GLY A 272 26.87 14.41 13.33
C GLY A 272 26.24 13.19 14.01
N CYS A 273 27.07 12.29 14.54
CA CYS A 273 26.58 11.18 15.35
C CYS A 273 26.44 11.64 16.81
N PRO A 274 25.21 11.66 17.36
CA PRO A 274 24.98 12.06 18.75
C PRO A 274 25.44 10.96 19.71
N GLY A 275 25.75 11.35 20.94
CA GLY A 275 25.61 10.42 22.06
C GLY A 275 24.17 10.46 22.59
N PHE A 276 23.75 9.47 23.34
CA PHE A 276 22.47 9.39 24.03
C PHE A 276 22.70 9.41 25.54
N ALA A 277 21.95 10.25 26.24
CA ALA A 277 22.00 10.32 27.70
C ALA A 277 21.50 9.03 28.34
N ALA A 278 21.86 8.81 29.60
CA ALA A 278 21.49 7.61 30.34
C ALA A 278 19.97 7.45 30.44
N GLY A 279 19.47 6.25 30.13
CA GLY A 279 18.05 5.90 30.26
C GLY A 279 17.15 6.49 29.18
N VAL A 280 17.70 7.01 28.07
CA VAL A 280 16.90 7.40 26.92
C VAL A 280 16.21 6.18 26.32
N ARG A 281 14.90 6.33 26.09
CA ARG A 281 14.07 5.33 25.44
C ARG A 281 13.38 5.90 24.21
N ILE A 282 13.47 5.17 23.09
CA ILE A 282 12.90 5.60 21.81
C ILE A 282 12.00 4.50 21.27
N TYR A 283 10.77 4.85 20.88
CA TYR A 283 9.85 3.96 20.17
C TYR A 283 9.71 4.44 18.72
N GLY A 284 10.24 3.68 17.77
CA GLY A 284 10.18 3.98 16.34
C GLY A 284 11.52 3.86 15.60
N VAL A 285 11.81 4.80 14.71
CA VAL A 285 13.01 4.77 13.86
C VAL A 285 13.98 5.86 14.28
N VAL A 286 15.25 5.50 14.46
CA VAL A 286 16.36 6.45 14.59
C VAL A 286 17.25 6.31 13.37
N PHE A 287 17.39 7.37 12.58
CA PHE A 287 18.24 7.40 11.41
C PHE A 287 19.39 8.38 11.62
N ILE A 288 20.63 7.89 11.63
CA ILE A 288 21.85 8.70 11.74
C ILE A 288 22.59 8.65 10.40
N ASP A 289 22.65 9.80 9.71
CA ASP A 289 23.18 9.91 8.34
C ASP A 289 24.71 10.06 8.27
N VAL A 290 25.41 9.59 9.31
CA VAL A 290 26.87 9.60 9.41
C VAL A 290 27.37 8.40 10.21
N ALA A 291 28.68 8.13 10.11
CA ALA A 291 29.35 7.15 10.94
C ALA A 291 29.42 7.62 12.40
N CYS A 292 29.23 6.67 13.32
CA CYS A 292 29.36 6.86 14.76
C CYS A 292 30.70 6.29 15.24
N THR A 293 31.73 7.12 15.32
CA THR A 293 33.05 6.69 15.83
C THR A 293 33.15 6.74 17.35
N ASN A 294 32.28 7.50 18.01
CA ASN A 294 32.15 7.54 19.46
C ASN A 294 31.01 6.61 19.91
N PRO A 295 31.05 6.08 21.15
CA PRO A 295 29.95 5.32 21.72
C PRO A 295 28.61 6.03 21.61
N LEU A 296 27.56 5.32 21.22
CA LEU A 296 26.20 5.87 21.23
C LEU A 296 25.71 6.17 22.65
N THR A 297 26.15 5.41 23.64
CA THR A 297 25.84 5.67 25.05
C THR A 297 27.00 5.24 25.92
N LEU A 298 27.16 5.92 27.06
CA LEU A 298 28.11 5.52 28.10
C LEU A 298 27.42 4.76 29.25
N ALA A 299 26.09 4.65 29.21
CA ALA A 299 25.29 4.06 30.28
C ALA A 299 24.25 3.08 29.73
N SER A 300 23.10 3.57 29.28
CA SER A 300 22.05 2.75 28.66
C SER A 300 21.29 3.52 27.59
N LEU A 301 20.86 2.81 26.54
CA LEU A 301 19.98 3.28 25.47
C LEU A 301 19.04 2.14 25.06
N ASP A 302 17.73 2.38 25.17
CA ASP A 302 16.70 1.45 24.71
C ASP A 302 16.03 1.99 23.43
N ILE A 303 16.03 1.22 22.35
CA ILE A 303 15.28 1.52 21.14
C ILE A 303 14.34 0.36 20.82
N TYR A 304 13.04 0.65 20.83
CA TYR A 304 11.97 -0.25 20.41
C TYR A 304 11.53 0.12 18.99
N GLY A 305 12.12 -0.54 18.01
CA GLY A 305 11.98 -0.26 16.60
C GLY A 305 13.31 -0.47 15.88
N THR A 306 13.75 0.49 15.06
CA THR A 306 14.92 0.33 14.19
C THR A 306 15.92 1.47 14.35
N LEU A 307 17.19 1.12 14.60
CA LEU A 307 18.33 2.02 14.48
C LEU A 307 19.00 1.85 13.13
N ILE A 308 19.14 2.96 12.39
CA ILE A 308 19.74 3.00 11.05
C ILE A 308 20.97 3.89 11.10
N ILE A 309 22.15 3.33 10.77
CA ILE A 309 23.42 4.06 10.77
C ILE A 309 24.04 4.05 9.37
N LYS A 310 24.33 5.23 8.83
CA LYS A 310 25.13 5.38 7.61
C LYS A 310 26.62 5.45 7.93
N GLY A 311 27.23 4.28 8.12
CA GLY A 311 28.66 4.15 8.36
C GLY A 311 28.99 3.14 9.43
N ASN A 312 30.17 3.27 10.05
CA ASN A 312 30.54 2.44 11.18
C ASN A 312 29.74 2.82 12.43
N LEU A 313 29.48 1.84 13.29
CA LEU A 313 28.85 2.05 14.59
C LEU A 313 29.84 1.64 15.69
N ASN A 314 30.22 2.57 16.55
CA ASN A 314 30.86 2.26 17.82
C ASN A 314 29.76 2.11 18.88
N ILE A 315 29.51 0.87 19.32
CA ILE A 315 28.50 0.62 20.35
C ILE A 315 29.02 1.15 21.69
N GLY A 316 30.26 0.79 22.02
CA GLY A 316 30.95 1.29 23.19
C GLY A 316 30.51 0.58 24.48
N PRO A 317 31.01 1.02 25.64
CA PRO A 317 30.92 0.25 26.89
C PRO A 317 29.57 0.35 27.61
N GLY A 318 28.64 1.20 27.15
CA GLY A 318 27.29 1.26 27.68
C GLY A 318 26.45 0.05 27.24
N SER A 319 25.28 -0.14 27.83
CA SER A 319 24.33 -1.15 27.37
C SER A 319 23.44 -0.57 26.27
N LEU A 320 23.53 -1.15 25.06
CA LEU A 320 22.63 -0.86 23.96
C LEU A 320 21.61 -1.98 23.83
N ARG A 321 20.33 -1.63 23.99
CA ARG A 321 19.22 -2.55 23.73
C ARG A 321 18.42 -2.10 22.52
N LEU A 322 18.41 -2.93 21.48
CA LEU A 322 17.57 -2.72 20.30
C LEU A 322 16.54 -3.83 20.23
N ALA A 323 15.25 -3.50 20.20
CA ALA A 323 14.19 -4.48 20.22
C ALA A 323 13.15 -4.21 19.14
N ASN A 324 12.62 -5.26 18.52
CA ASN A 324 11.41 -5.14 17.73
C ASN A 324 10.25 -4.69 18.63
N ILE A 325 9.31 -3.93 18.05
CA ILE A 325 8.17 -3.39 18.80
C ILE A 325 7.28 -4.48 19.44
N GLN A 326 7.31 -5.70 18.90
CA GLN A 326 6.57 -6.84 19.44
C GLN A 326 6.87 -7.12 20.92
N LEU A 327 8.07 -6.76 21.39
CA LEU A 327 8.46 -6.96 22.77
C LEU A 327 7.67 -6.08 23.75
N GLU A 328 7.16 -4.93 23.28
CA GLU A 328 6.32 -4.01 24.07
C GLU A 328 4.84 -4.22 23.78
N ASP A 329 4.49 -4.62 22.57
CA ASP A 329 3.11 -4.95 22.16
C ASP A 329 3.11 -6.15 21.22
N ALA A 330 2.72 -7.32 21.72
CA ALA A 330 2.75 -8.58 20.97
C ALA A 330 1.82 -8.59 19.73
N GLU A 331 0.83 -7.70 19.67
CA GLU A 331 -0.06 -7.55 18.50
C GLU A 331 0.62 -6.74 17.37
N GLN A 332 1.68 -5.99 17.70
CA GLN A 332 2.43 -5.18 16.75
C GLN A 332 3.68 -5.91 16.26
N THR A 333 3.69 -6.25 14.98
CA THR A 333 4.83 -6.90 14.32
C THR A 333 5.59 -5.95 13.39
N ALA A 334 5.16 -4.69 13.31
CA ALA A 334 5.75 -3.69 12.42
C ALA A 334 5.55 -2.28 12.98
N LEU A 335 6.46 -1.37 12.62
CA LEU A 335 6.35 0.04 12.97
C LEU A 335 5.17 0.70 12.26
N TRP A 336 4.35 1.40 13.04
CA TRP A 336 3.15 2.09 12.58
C TRP A 336 3.38 3.59 12.39
N PHE A 337 3.24 4.06 11.15
CA PHE A 337 3.25 5.47 10.75
C PHE A 337 2.00 5.84 9.94
N PRO A 338 1.59 7.13 9.91
CA PRO A 338 0.49 7.59 9.07
C PRO A 338 0.69 7.24 7.59
N THR A 339 -0.42 6.99 6.89
CA THR A 339 -0.40 6.80 5.43
C THR A 339 -0.20 8.15 4.75
N LEU A 340 0.86 8.27 3.96
CA LEU A 340 1.15 9.47 3.16
C LEU A 340 0.49 9.40 1.78
N ARG A 341 0.43 8.20 1.19
CA ARG A 341 -0.18 7.99 -0.13
C ARG A 341 -0.71 6.57 -0.30
N HIS A 342 -1.70 6.44 -1.19
CA HIS A 342 -2.16 5.16 -1.70
C HIS A 342 -1.59 4.95 -3.10
N ILE A 343 -0.93 3.83 -3.34
CA ILE A 343 -0.49 3.45 -4.69
C ILE A 343 -1.30 2.27 -5.19
N ARG A 344 -1.72 2.33 -6.45
CA ARG A 344 -2.44 1.23 -7.10
C ARG A 344 -1.49 0.03 -7.24
N VAL A 345 -1.94 -1.16 -6.82
CA VAL A 345 -1.17 -2.41 -7.00
C VAL A 345 -1.42 -2.92 -8.43
N PRO A 346 -0.40 -2.94 -9.31
CA PRO A 346 -0.57 -3.41 -10.69
C PRO A 346 -1.02 -4.87 -10.73
N GLY A 347 -1.88 -5.23 -11.69
CA GLY A 347 -2.28 -6.63 -11.90
C GLY A 347 -3.52 -7.09 -11.12
N THR A 348 -4.13 -6.23 -10.29
CA THR A 348 -5.30 -6.58 -9.45
C THR A 348 -6.64 -6.34 -10.14
N TRP A 349 -6.74 -6.71 -11.41
CA TRP A 349 -7.97 -6.58 -12.21
C TRP A 349 -8.80 -7.86 -12.07
N ARG A 350 -10.01 -7.74 -11.53
CA ARG A 350 -11.09 -8.68 -11.77
C ARG A 350 -12.25 -7.85 -12.31
N ASP A 351 -12.44 -7.91 -13.62
CA ASP A 351 -13.70 -7.52 -14.24
C ASP A 351 -14.63 -8.73 -14.05
N PHE A 352 -15.73 -8.54 -13.30
CA PHE A 352 -16.78 -9.55 -13.14
C PHE A 352 -18.02 -9.13 -13.94
#